data_AF-A0A559RMM5-F1
#
_entry.id   AF-A0A559RMM5-F1
#
_cell.length_a   1.000
_cell.length_b   1.000
_cell.length_c   1.000
_cell.angle_alpha   90.00
_cell.angle_beta   90.00
_cell.angle_gamma   90.00
#
_symmetry.space_group_name_H-M   'P 1'
#
loop_
_entity.id
_entity.type
_entity.pdbx_description
1 polymer ?
#
loop_
_entity_poly.entity_id
_entity_poly.type
_entity_poly.pdbx_seq_one_letter_code
_entity_poly.pdbx_strand_id
1 'polypeptide(L)'
;MGSIFSKNLDNPSIPACNRAFSFIFFPFFFSLLKMNVRSEASKYLMAHCMKTFRIKTHRLNLNYSEPHFFILNKGLNSGKPLNEPCPNCFVCITTNQSDKDFMYWLCFGLWKSKSFHYYLKGSVIPFITIGDIKKHLRDSENIASKHPQLFHQSIHHLKLLEINEEKLKLSLKMIDTAKKAIFYKLMNKTGAA
;
A
#
# COMPACT_ATOMS: atom_id res chain seq x y z
N MET A 1 -5.63 3.49 52.30
CA MET A 1 -6.06 4.69 51.55
C MET A 1 -6.22 4.27 50.09
N GLY A 2 -7.37 4.20 49.45
CA GLY A 2 -8.76 4.56 49.76
C GLY A 2 -9.46 4.49 48.40
N SER A 3 -10.37 3.54 48.24
CA SER A 3 -11.14 3.23 47.03
C SER A 3 -11.97 4.43 46.56
N ILE A 4 -11.88 4.80 45.28
CA ILE A 4 -12.79 5.76 44.63
C ILE A 4 -13.53 5.03 43.52
N PHE A 5 -14.64 4.40 43.86
CA PHE A 5 -15.76 4.17 42.95
C PHE A 5 -17.03 4.20 43.82
N SER A 6 -17.73 5.33 43.75
CA SER A 6 -19.00 5.49 44.45
C SER A 6 -20.12 4.79 43.68
N LYS A 7 -20.92 4.04 44.42
CA LYS A 7 -22.23 3.49 44.03
C LYS A 7 -23.28 4.62 43.98
N ASN A 8 -24.38 4.33 43.27
CA ASN A 8 -25.79 4.77 43.41
C ASN A 8 -26.36 5.04 42.00
N LEU A 9 -27.16 4.16 41.38
CA LEU A 9 -28.56 3.80 41.66
C LEU A 9 -29.43 5.04 41.93
N ASP A 10 -30.33 5.36 40.98
CA ASP A 10 -31.79 5.43 41.19
C ASP A 10 -32.52 5.97 39.93
N ASN A 11 -33.30 5.10 39.29
CA ASN A 11 -34.58 5.41 38.61
C ASN A 11 -35.68 5.19 39.68
N PRO A 12 -36.93 5.71 39.62
CA PRO A 12 -37.76 5.94 38.42
C PRO A 12 -38.75 7.14 38.50
N SER A 13 -39.48 7.44 37.41
CA SER A 13 -40.97 7.52 37.41
C SER A 13 -41.52 8.09 36.09
N ILE A 14 -42.55 7.39 35.59
CA ILE A 14 -43.41 7.72 34.45
C ILE A 14 -44.59 8.54 34.97
N PRO A 15 -45.16 9.46 34.17
CA PRO A 15 -46.59 9.70 34.24
C PRO A 15 -47.29 9.30 32.94
N ALA A 16 -48.29 8.44 33.10
CA ALA A 16 -49.31 8.14 32.12
C ALA A 16 -50.33 9.30 32.09
N CYS A 17 -50.84 9.64 30.90
CA CYS A 17 -52.11 10.32 30.77
C CYS A 17 -52.85 9.80 29.53
N ASN A 18 -54.09 9.37 29.75
CA ASN A 18 -54.99 8.70 28.82
C ASN A 18 -56.06 9.67 28.27
N ARG A 19 -56.70 9.22 27.17
CA ARG A 19 -57.98 9.62 26.53
C ARG A 19 -57.91 10.73 25.46
N ALA A 20 -58.73 10.74 24.41
CA ALA A 20 -59.46 9.79 23.55
C ALA A 20 -60.31 10.67 22.59
N PHE A 21 -60.86 10.07 21.52
CA PHE A 21 -61.83 10.62 20.54
C PHE A 21 -61.23 11.55 19.46
N SER A 22 -61.57 11.49 18.17
CA SER A 22 -62.67 10.84 17.44
C SER A 22 -62.32 10.69 15.94
N PHE A 23 -63.03 9.79 15.26
CA PHE A 23 -62.97 9.48 13.84
C PHE A 23 -63.48 10.63 12.96
N ILE A 24 -62.78 10.95 11.87
CA ILE A 24 -63.41 11.39 10.61
C ILE A 24 -62.75 10.67 9.42
N PHE A 25 -63.64 10.07 8.64
CA PHE A 25 -63.48 9.34 7.39
C PHE A 25 -63.10 10.31 6.24
N PHE A 26 -62.08 10.01 5.43
CA PHE A 26 -62.12 10.31 3.99
C PHE A 26 -61.09 9.47 3.21
N PRO A 27 -61.54 8.52 2.36
CA PRO A 27 -60.68 7.82 1.41
C PRO A 27 -60.82 8.49 0.04
N PHE A 28 -59.77 9.08 -0.52
CA PHE A 28 -59.73 9.30 -1.98
C PHE A 28 -58.30 9.61 -2.47
N PHE A 29 -57.78 8.71 -3.31
CA PHE A 29 -57.01 8.98 -4.53
C PHE A 29 -55.78 9.90 -4.48
N PHE A 30 -54.59 9.29 -4.56
CA PHE A 30 -53.60 9.37 -5.66
C PHE A 30 -52.29 8.82 -5.09
N SER A 31 -51.92 7.57 -5.38
CA SER A 31 -51.16 7.19 -6.58
C SER A 31 -49.98 8.12 -6.87
N LEU A 32 -48.79 7.52 -6.80
CA LEU A 32 -47.58 7.90 -7.55
C LEU A 32 -47.08 9.35 -7.38
N LEU A 33 -46.06 9.51 -6.54
CA LEU A 33 -44.78 10.14 -6.88
C LEU A 33 -43.94 10.21 -5.60
N LYS A 34 -43.36 9.07 -5.19
CA LYS A 34 -42.08 9.13 -4.46
C LYS A 34 -41.06 9.63 -5.49
N MET A 35 -40.93 10.95 -5.58
CA MET A 35 -39.81 11.58 -6.26
C MET A 35 -38.55 11.10 -5.55
N ASN A 36 -37.89 10.13 -6.16
CA ASN A 36 -36.55 9.73 -5.80
C ASN A 36 -35.64 10.86 -6.28
N VAL A 37 -35.61 11.96 -5.53
CA VAL A 37 -34.61 13.01 -5.70
C VAL A 37 -33.29 12.37 -5.29
N ARG A 38 -32.65 11.68 -6.23
CA ARG A 38 -31.24 11.36 -6.12
C ARG A 38 -30.52 12.70 -6.06
N SER A 39 -30.10 13.08 -4.85
CA SER A 39 -29.25 14.24 -4.60
C SER A 39 -28.10 14.27 -5.62
N GLU A 40 -27.80 15.44 -6.18
CA GLU A 40 -26.61 15.71 -7.02
C GLU A 40 -25.30 15.29 -6.30
N ALA A 41 -25.31 15.11 -4.98
CA ALA A 41 -24.21 14.49 -4.22
C ALA A 41 -23.84 13.07 -4.70
N SER A 42 -24.74 12.36 -5.41
CA SER A 42 -24.42 11.08 -6.04
C SER A 42 -23.60 11.22 -7.33
N LYS A 43 -23.58 12.41 -7.96
CA LYS A 43 -22.72 12.73 -9.12
C LYS A 43 -21.35 13.24 -8.67
N TYR A 44 -21.25 13.77 -7.46
CA TYR A 44 -19.97 13.97 -6.75
C TYR A 44 -19.49 12.71 -6.04
N LEU A 45 -19.68 11.54 -6.67
CA LEU A 45 -18.78 10.43 -6.40
C LEU A 45 -17.41 10.96 -6.80
N MET A 46 -16.59 11.31 -5.81
CA MET A 46 -15.16 11.59 -5.98
C MET A 46 -14.67 10.59 -7.01
N ALA A 47 -14.38 11.07 -8.23
CA ALA A 47 -13.91 10.24 -9.32
C ALA A 47 -12.50 9.82 -8.92
N HIS A 48 -12.48 8.82 -8.05
CA HIS A 48 -11.30 8.18 -7.57
C HIS A 48 -10.76 7.44 -8.77
N CYS A 49 -9.85 8.09 -9.48
CA CYS A 49 -9.30 7.56 -10.70
C CYS A 49 -8.41 6.37 -10.32
N MET A 50 -9.04 5.21 -10.17
CA MET A 50 -8.35 3.93 -10.01
C MET A 50 -7.34 3.80 -11.14
N LYS A 51 -6.09 3.58 -10.78
CA LYS A 51 -5.04 3.45 -11.77
C LYS A 51 -5.23 2.15 -12.53
N THR A 52 -5.34 2.25 -13.86
CA THR A 52 -5.50 1.07 -14.71
C THR A 52 -4.13 0.44 -14.95
N PHE A 53 -3.91 -0.75 -14.41
CA PHE A 53 -2.67 -1.51 -14.61
C PHE A 53 -2.95 -3.00 -14.89
N ARG A 54 -2.02 -3.64 -15.60
CA ARG A 54 -2.09 -5.07 -15.96
C ARG A 54 -0.81 -5.76 -15.53
N ILE A 55 -0.93 -6.88 -14.84
CA ILE A 55 0.23 -7.71 -14.47
C ILE A 55 0.21 -9.01 -15.26
N LYS A 56 1.36 -9.35 -15.86
CA LYS A 56 1.58 -10.60 -16.60
C LYS A 56 2.87 -11.25 -16.12
N THR A 57 3.02 -12.55 -16.37
CA THR A 57 4.32 -13.21 -16.23
C THR A 57 5.22 -12.76 -17.38
N HIS A 58 6.42 -12.27 -17.05
CA HIS A 58 7.38 -11.90 -18.08
C HIS A 58 7.88 -13.17 -18.80
N ARG A 59 8.05 -13.06 -20.12
CA ARG A 59 8.63 -14.11 -20.96
C ARG A 59 9.88 -13.55 -21.61
N LEU A 60 10.92 -14.38 -21.70
CA LEU A 60 12.17 -14.01 -22.36
C LEU A 60 11.89 -13.55 -23.80
N ASN A 61 12.67 -12.58 -24.27
CA ASN A 61 12.59 -11.99 -25.62
C ASN A 61 11.30 -11.21 -25.92
N LEU A 62 10.54 -10.82 -24.90
CA LEU A 62 9.35 -10.00 -25.06
C LEU A 62 9.64 -8.54 -24.71
N ASN A 63 9.46 -7.66 -25.68
CA ASN A 63 9.57 -6.22 -25.52
C ASN A 63 8.19 -5.63 -25.26
N TYR A 64 8.11 -4.65 -24.36
CA TYR A 64 6.87 -3.95 -24.03
C TYR A 64 6.98 -2.50 -24.50
N SER A 65 6.01 -2.07 -25.33
CA SER A 65 5.91 -0.70 -25.83
C SER A 65 5.37 0.28 -24.80
N GLU A 66 4.45 -0.18 -23.96
CA GLU A 66 3.80 0.65 -22.95
C GLU A 66 4.71 0.87 -21.73
N PRO A 67 4.49 1.96 -20.96
CA PRO A 67 5.18 2.17 -19.69
C PRO A 67 5.03 0.96 -18.76
N HIS A 68 6.15 0.41 -18.31
CA HIS A 68 6.16 -0.81 -17.51
C HIS A 68 7.34 -0.86 -16.53
N PHE A 69 7.23 -1.76 -15.55
CA PHE A 69 8.32 -2.17 -14.68
C PHE A 69 8.17 -3.65 -14.32
N PHE A 70 9.22 -4.26 -13.78
CA PHE A 70 9.24 -5.67 -13.43
C PHE A 70 9.12 -5.87 -11.92
N ILE A 71 8.61 -7.03 -11.51
CA ILE A 71 8.43 -7.40 -10.10
C ILE A 71 9.00 -8.80 -9.88
N LEU A 72 9.99 -8.94 -9.02
CA LEU A 72 10.57 -10.25 -8.69
C LEU A 72 9.53 -11.15 -8.03
N ASN A 73 9.43 -12.42 -8.41
CA ASN A 73 8.42 -13.33 -7.84
C ASN A 73 8.98 -14.55 -7.09
N LYS A 74 10.31 -14.67 -6.97
CA LYS A 74 11.00 -15.74 -6.24
C LYS A 74 11.98 -15.20 -5.20
N GLY A 75 12.19 -16.00 -4.16
CA GLY A 75 13.06 -15.74 -3.03
C GLY A 75 12.45 -14.77 -2.02
N LEU A 76 13.25 -14.44 -0.99
CA LEU A 76 12.86 -13.51 0.08
C LEU A 76 12.70 -12.06 -0.41
N ASN A 77 13.17 -11.75 -1.62
CA ASN A 77 13.00 -10.45 -2.26
C ASN A 77 11.75 -10.38 -3.16
N SER A 78 10.87 -11.39 -3.12
CA SER A 78 9.62 -11.38 -3.87
C SER A 78 8.80 -10.11 -3.61
N GLY A 79 8.24 -9.54 -4.66
CA GLY A 79 7.54 -8.25 -4.64
C GLY A 79 8.46 -7.04 -4.88
N LYS A 80 9.78 -7.21 -4.94
CA LYS A 80 10.71 -6.12 -5.27
C LYS A 80 10.47 -5.61 -6.69
N PRO A 81 10.22 -4.31 -6.89
CA PRO A 81 10.15 -3.73 -8.22
C PRO A 81 11.56 -3.56 -8.82
N LEU A 82 11.67 -3.71 -10.13
CA LEU A 82 12.90 -3.71 -10.90
C LEU A 82 12.69 -2.90 -12.20
N ASN A 83 13.75 -2.22 -12.64
CA ASN A 83 13.74 -1.50 -13.92
C ASN A 83 14.01 -2.43 -15.11
N GLU A 84 14.81 -3.47 -14.90
CA GLU A 84 15.18 -4.44 -15.92
C GLU A 84 14.54 -5.81 -15.64
N PRO A 85 14.26 -6.59 -16.69
CA PRO A 85 13.72 -7.94 -16.52
C PRO A 85 14.75 -8.87 -15.89
N CYS A 86 14.27 -9.88 -15.17
CA CYS A 86 15.10 -10.96 -14.65
C CYS A 86 14.34 -12.29 -14.73
N PRO A 87 15.03 -13.44 -14.59
CA PRO A 87 14.35 -14.73 -14.52
C PRO A 87 13.35 -14.76 -13.35
N ASN A 88 12.15 -15.28 -13.59
CA ASN A 88 11.09 -15.34 -12.59
C ASN A 88 10.67 -13.94 -12.09
N CYS A 89 10.22 -13.11 -13.03
CA CYS A 89 9.57 -11.85 -12.71
C CYS A 89 8.19 -11.74 -13.37
N PHE A 90 7.35 -10.90 -12.78
CA PHE A 90 6.17 -10.36 -13.41
C PHE A 90 6.51 -9.03 -14.08
N VAL A 91 5.71 -8.65 -15.06
CA VAL A 91 5.71 -7.31 -15.64
C VAL A 91 4.41 -6.62 -15.22
N CYS A 92 4.53 -5.38 -14.74
CA CYS A 92 3.40 -4.48 -14.49
C CYS A 92 3.38 -3.42 -15.59
N ILE A 93 2.30 -3.38 -16.36
CA ILE A 93 2.12 -2.52 -17.52
C ILE A 93 1.02 -1.51 -17.21
N THR A 94 1.27 -0.23 -17.48
CA THR A 94 0.33 0.88 -17.27
C THR A 94 0.13 1.66 -18.57
N THR A 95 -0.91 2.49 -18.61
CA THR A 95 -1.20 3.34 -19.79
C THR A 95 -0.23 4.52 -19.88
N ASN A 96 0.06 5.16 -18.75
CA ASN A 96 0.85 6.40 -18.69
C ASN A 96 2.10 6.23 -17.82
N GLN A 97 3.10 7.09 -18.06
CA GLN A 97 4.32 7.13 -17.27
C GLN A 97 4.07 7.52 -15.80
N SER A 98 3.15 8.46 -15.55
CA SER A 98 2.76 8.85 -14.18
C SER A 98 2.17 7.68 -13.39
N ASP A 99 1.35 6.85 -14.03
CA ASP A 99 0.76 5.67 -13.40
C ASP A 99 1.81 4.58 -13.15
N LYS A 100 2.77 4.42 -14.08
CA LYS A 100 3.92 3.54 -13.88
C LYS A 100 4.72 3.95 -12.65
N ASP A 101 5.06 5.23 -12.53
CA ASP A 101 5.85 5.74 -11.42
C ASP A 101 5.10 5.59 -10.08
N PHE A 102 3.81 5.92 -10.06
CA PHE A 102 2.95 5.68 -8.89
C PHE A 102 2.96 4.21 -8.47
N MET A 103 2.67 3.30 -9.41
CA MET A 103 2.61 1.86 -9.13
C MET A 103 3.97 1.28 -8.73
N TYR A 104 5.05 1.79 -9.32
CA TYR A 104 6.41 1.40 -8.96
C TYR A 104 6.71 1.75 -7.50
N TRP A 105 6.46 3.00 -7.10
CA TRP A 105 6.75 3.47 -5.73
C TRP A 105 5.81 2.84 -4.70
N LEU A 106 4.55 2.58 -5.06
CA LEU A 106 3.63 1.80 -4.24
C LEU A 106 4.19 0.38 -4.00
N CYS A 107 4.57 -0.32 -5.07
CA CYS A 107 5.17 -1.66 -4.98
C CYS A 107 6.48 -1.66 -4.16
N PHE A 108 7.30 -0.63 -4.35
CA PHE A 108 8.56 -0.46 -3.62
C PHE A 108 8.32 -0.30 -2.11
N GLY A 109 7.38 0.55 -1.72
CA GLY A 109 7.00 0.74 -0.31
C GLY A 109 6.47 -0.54 0.33
N LEU A 110 5.60 -1.28 -0.38
CA LEU A 110 5.07 -2.57 0.08
C LEU A 110 6.18 -3.64 0.24
N TRP A 111 7.17 -3.63 -0.66
CA TRP A 111 8.31 -4.52 -0.55
C TRP A 111 9.21 -4.15 0.64
N LYS A 112 9.53 -2.87 0.81
CA LYS A 112 10.34 -2.36 1.93
C LYS A 112 9.69 -2.64 3.29
N SER A 113 8.37 -2.55 3.38
CA SER A 113 7.62 -2.91 4.60
C SER A 113 7.43 -4.42 4.80
N LYS A 114 8.00 -5.26 3.92
CA LYS A 114 7.83 -6.72 3.90
C LYS A 114 6.37 -7.18 3.79
N SER A 115 5.49 -6.34 3.28
CA SER A 115 4.06 -6.63 3.16
C SER A 115 3.77 -7.89 2.32
N PHE A 116 4.65 -8.21 1.35
CA PHE A 116 4.52 -9.42 0.54
C PHE A 116 4.90 -10.73 1.26
N HIS A 117 5.60 -10.66 2.41
CA HIS A 117 6.12 -11.86 3.08
C HIS A 117 5.00 -12.81 3.55
N TYR A 118 3.85 -12.25 3.95
CA TYR A 118 2.67 -13.02 4.33
C TYR A 118 2.15 -13.92 3.18
N TYR A 119 2.34 -13.52 1.94
CA TYR A 119 1.85 -14.22 0.75
C TYR A 119 2.87 -15.22 0.17
N LEU A 120 4.05 -15.33 0.76
CA LEU A 120 5.09 -16.24 0.26
C LEU A 120 4.70 -17.68 0.52
N LYS A 121 4.92 -18.52 -0.49
CA LYS A 121 4.63 -19.95 -0.50
C LYS A 121 5.91 -20.72 -0.81
N GLY A 122 5.97 -21.98 -0.39
CA GLY A 122 7.11 -22.87 -0.61
C GLY A 122 8.16 -22.77 0.50
N SER A 123 8.68 -23.93 0.92
CA SER A 123 9.58 -24.05 2.07
C SER A 123 11.05 -23.82 1.68
N VAL A 124 11.50 -24.42 0.57
CA VAL A 124 12.91 -24.34 0.14
C VAL A 124 13.17 -23.04 -0.60
N ILE A 125 12.32 -22.70 -1.57
CA ILE A 125 12.41 -21.46 -2.34
C ILE A 125 11.07 -20.74 -2.22
N PRO A 126 10.96 -19.72 -1.34
CA PRO A 126 9.73 -18.97 -1.20
C PRO A 126 9.41 -18.22 -2.50
N PHE A 127 8.13 -18.13 -2.86
CA PHE A 127 7.67 -17.41 -4.05
C PHE A 127 6.29 -16.81 -3.81
N ILE A 128 5.95 -15.80 -4.62
CA ILE A 128 4.61 -15.18 -4.61
C ILE A 128 3.90 -15.41 -5.93
N THR A 129 2.60 -15.73 -5.88
CA THR A 129 1.83 -15.95 -7.11
C THR A 129 1.42 -14.63 -7.75
N ILE A 130 1.17 -14.65 -9.06
CA ILE A 130 0.67 -13.48 -9.78
C ILE A 130 -0.71 -13.04 -9.27
N GLY A 131 -1.54 -13.98 -8.79
CA GLY A 131 -2.85 -13.70 -8.22
C GLY A 131 -2.74 -12.90 -6.92
N ASP A 132 -1.84 -13.34 -6.03
CA ASP A 132 -1.59 -12.67 -4.75
C ASP A 132 -1.02 -11.26 -4.96
N ILE A 133 -0.01 -11.11 -5.84
CA ILE A 133 0.53 -9.79 -6.22
C ILE A 133 -0.56 -8.88 -6.79
N LYS A 134 -1.36 -9.37 -7.73
CA LYS A 134 -2.44 -8.57 -8.36
C LYS A 134 -3.47 -8.10 -7.34
N LYS A 135 -3.91 -8.99 -6.46
CA LYS A 135 -4.88 -8.68 -5.43
C LYS A 135 -4.32 -7.63 -4.47
N HIS A 136 -3.14 -7.89 -3.91
CA HIS A 136 -2.53 -7.01 -2.91
C HIS A 136 -2.20 -5.63 -3.47
N LEU A 137 -1.70 -5.54 -4.71
CA LEU A 137 -1.45 -4.25 -5.36
C LEU A 137 -2.75 -3.48 -5.64
N ARG A 138 -3.84 -4.15 -6.04
CA ARG A 138 -5.13 -3.46 -6.21
C ARG A 138 -5.68 -2.96 -4.89
N ASP A 139 -5.64 -3.76 -3.85
CA ASP A 139 -6.12 -3.36 -2.52
C ASP A 139 -5.30 -2.17 -1.99
N SER A 140 -3.98 -2.22 -2.17
CA SER A 140 -3.07 -1.12 -1.77
C SER A 140 -3.25 0.14 -2.61
N GLU A 141 -3.48 0.00 -3.92
CA GLU A 141 -3.76 1.14 -4.81
C GLU A 141 -5.06 1.82 -4.42
N ASN A 142 -6.12 1.07 -4.13
CA ASN A 142 -7.38 1.61 -3.64
C ASN A 142 -7.20 2.43 -2.34
N ILE A 143 -6.34 2.00 -1.43
CA ILE A 143 -6.03 2.72 -0.19
C ILE A 143 -5.20 3.96 -0.49
N ALA A 144 -4.13 3.83 -1.27
CA ALA A 144 -3.23 4.94 -1.61
C ALA A 144 -3.95 6.05 -2.38
N SER A 145 -4.81 5.67 -3.32
CA SER A 145 -5.64 6.59 -4.09
C SER A 145 -6.57 7.37 -3.16
N LYS A 146 -7.07 6.79 -2.04
CA LYS A 146 -7.95 7.46 -1.04
C LYS A 146 -7.24 8.55 -0.25
N HIS A 147 -5.93 8.47 -0.16
CA HIS A 147 -5.13 9.41 0.63
C HIS A 147 -3.92 9.89 -0.20
N PRO A 148 -4.15 10.62 -1.32
CA PRO A 148 -3.09 10.93 -2.27
C PRO A 148 -2.01 11.83 -1.68
N GLN A 149 -2.39 12.78 -0.82
CA GLN A 149 -1.46 13.68 -0.13
C GLN A 149 -0.54 12.91 0.82
N LEU A 150 -1.12 12.02 1.64
CA LEU A 150 -0.36 11.18 2.57
C LEU A 150 0.58 10.23 1.82
N PHE A 151 0.10 9.63 0.72
CA PHE A 151 0.92 8.78 -0.14
C PHE A 151 2.12 9.55 -0.70
N HIS A 152 1.89 10.74 -1.27
CA HIS A 152 2.96 11.58 -1.81
C HIS A 152 4.01 11.95 -0.75
N GLN A 153 3.58 12.38 0.44
CA GLN A 153 4.47 12.67 1.56
C GLN A 153 5.27 11.43 1.99
N SER A 154 4.61 10.27 2.08
CA SER A 154 5.25 9.01 2.46
C SER A 154 6.32 8.60 1.46
N ILE A 155 6.04 8.70 0.16
CA ILE A 155 7.03 8.40 -0.89
C ILE A 155 8.18 9.40 -0.88
N HIS A 156 7.91 10.68 -0.64
CA HIS A 156 8.95 11.69 -0.50
C HIS A 156 9.91 11.36 0.65
N HIS A 157 9.38 11.07 1.84
CA HIS A 157 10.20 10.65 2.99
C HIS A 157 10.97 9.36 2.72
N LEU A 158 10.33 8.37 2.10
CA LEU A 158 10.97 7.10 1.75
C LEU A 158 12.18 7.31 0.84
N LYS A 159 12.06 8.16 -0.20
CA LYS A 159 13.17 8.50 -1.10
C LYS A 159 14.34 9.17 -0.37
N LEU A 160 14.05 10.10 0.53
CA LEU A 160 15.08 10.77 1.33
C LEU A 160 15.83 9.76 2.22
N LEU A 161 15.09 8.82 2.82
CA LEU A 161 15.68 7.75 3.64
C LEU A 161 16.56 6.80 2.82
N GLU A 162 16.14 6.40 1.62
CA GLU A 162 16.97 5.56 0.73
C GLU A 162 18.30 6.24 0.40
N ILE A 163 18.28 7.54 0.03
CA ILE A 163 19.50 8.30 -0.28
C ILE A 163 20.43 8.35 0.93
N ASN A 164 19.87 8.53 2.13
CA ASN A 164 20.66 8.55 3.35
C ASN A 164 21.23 7.16 3.67
N GLU A 165 20.44 6.10 3.51
CA GLU A 165 20.88 4.71 3.70
C GLU A 165 22.06 4.37 2.77
N GLU A 166 22.00 4.79 1.50
CA GLU A 166 23.08 4.60 0.52
C GLU A 166 24.37 5.33 0.93
N LYS A 167 24.26 6.58 1.39
CA LYS A 167 25.41 7.34 1.91
C LYS A 167 26.05 6.65 3.10
N LEU A 168 25.26 6.15 4.04
CA LEU A 168 25.77 5.43 5.22
C LEU A 168 26.48 4.14 4.82
N LYS A 169 25.91 3.37 3.88
CA LYS A 169 26.55 2.16 3.34
C LYS A 169 27.89 2.46 2.68
N LEU A 170 27.98 3.56 1.91
CA LEU A 170 29.24 3.98 1.30
C LEU A 170 30.28 4.33 2.37
N SER A 171 29.90 5.13 3.38
CA SER A 171 30.78 5.47 4.50
C SER A 171 31.32 4.24 5.22
N LEU A 172 30.46 3.24 5.49
CA LEU A 172 30.89 1.98 6.09
C LEU A 172 31.90 1.22 5.22
N LYS A 173 31.70 1.20 3.89
CA LYS A 173 32.65 0.59 2.94
C LYS A 173 34.00 1.31 2.92
N MET A 174 34.00 2.64 3.01
CA MET A 174 35.23 3.43 3.11
C MET A 174 36.00 3.13 4.39
N ILE A 175 35.31 3.00 5.53
CA ILE A 175 35.91 2.61 6.81
C ILE A 175 36.56 1.22 6.70
N ASP A 176 35.87 0.24 6.12
CA ASP A 176 36.42 -1.10 5.91
C ASP A 176 37.67 -1.09 5.02
N THR A 177 37.65 -0.30 3.94
CA THR A 177 38.79 -0.14 3.04
C THR A 177 39.99 0.49 3.76
N ALA A 178 39.76 1.52 4.58
CA ALA A 178 40.81 2.16 5.37
C ALA A 178 41.45 1.18 6.36
N LYS A 179 40.64 0.38 7.07
CA LYS A 179 41.13 -0.68 7.98
C LYS A 179 42.04 -1.67 7.25
N LYS A 180 41.61 -2.14 6.07
CA LYS A 180 42.41 -3.06 5.23
C LYS A 180 43.72 -2.43 4.78
N ALA A 181 43.70 -1.16 4.36
CA ALA A 181 44.90 -0.44 3.92
C ALA A 181 45.94 -0.28 5.04
N ILE A 182 45.49 0.00 6.28
CA ILE A 182 46.37 0.10 7.45
C ILE A 182 47.10 -1.24 7.68
N PHE A 183 46.35 -2.35 7.71
CA PHE A 183 46.95 -3.66 7.95
C PHE A 183 47.86 -4.11 6.80
N TYR A 184 47.45 -3.89 5.55
CA TYR A 184 48.27 -4.16 4.37
C TYR A 184 49.61 -3.41 4.42
N LYS A 185 49.58 -2.13 4.80
CA LYS A 185 50.79 -1.32 4.98
C LYS A 185 51.71 -1.87 6.08
N LEU A 186 51.16 -2.38 7.18
CA LEU A 186 51.93 -3.02 8.24
C LEU A 186 52.64 -4.28 7.72
N MET A 187 51.90 -5.20 7.10
CA MET A 187 52.43 -6.49 6.62
C MET A 187 53.52 -6.34 5.56
N ASN A 188 53.38 -5.37 4.66
CA ASN A 188 54.38 -5.15 3.61
C ASN A 188 55.63 -4.44 4.12
N LYS A 189 55.55 -3.68 5.22
CA LYS A 189 56.71 -3.03 5.83
C LYS A 189 57.61 -4.03 6.56
N THR A 190 57.03 -5.09 7.13
CA THR A 190 57.75 -6.17 7.81
C THR A 190 58.47 -7.14 6.88
N GLY A 191 58.13 -7.20 5.59
CA GLY A 191 58.79 -8.06 4.60
C GLY A 191 59.96 -7.41 3.84
N ALA A 192 60.28 -6.14 4.15
CA ALA A 192 61.34 -5.38 3.50
C ALA A 192 62.56 -5.13 4.43
N ALA A 193 62.67 -5.90 5.52
CA ALA A 193 63.78 -5.89 6.47
C ALA A 193 64.57 -7.20 6.38
#